data_AF-A0A0N4U1N2-F1
#
_entry.id   AF-A0A0N4U1N2-F1
#
_cell.length_a   1.000
_cell.length_b   1.000
_cell.length_c   1.000
_cell.angle_alpha   90.00
_cell.angle_beta   90.00
_cell.angle_gamma   90.00
#
_symmetry.space_group_name_H-M   'P 1'
#
loop_
_entity.id
_entity.type
_entity.pdbx_description
1 polymer ?
#
loop_
_entity_poly.entity_id
_entity_poly.type
_entity_poly.pdbx_seq_one_letter_code
_entity_poly.pdbx_strand_id
1 'polypeptide(L)' 'MTAFDKAINKALQCRAKNKTTFKADKLLTYRFCDNVWTFVMEGVEFRDATRAIDGVIDRVKIVACDGRASQQSNVH' A
#
# COMPACT_ATOMS: atom_id res chain seq x y z
N MET A 1 -7.27 -20.39 -10.00
CA MET A 1 -6.62 -19.12 -9.64
C MET A 1 -5.78 -19.22 -8.35
N THR A 2 -6.20 -20.02 -7.37
CA THR A 2 -5.50 -20.24 -6.07
C THR A 2 -3.99 -20.52 -6.14
N ALA A 3 -3.50 -21.27 -7.14
CA ALA A 3 -2.07 -21.54 -7.28
C ALA A 3 -1.26 -20.27 -7.59
N PHE A 4 -1.79 -19.40 -8.46
CA PHE A 4 -1.17 -18.12 -8.82
C PHE A 4 -1.15 -17.17 -7.62
N ASP A 5 -2.28 -17.02 -6.93
CA ASP A 5 -2.39 -16.13 -5.76
C ASP A 5 -1.42 -16.52 -4.64
N LYS A 6 -1.28 -17.82 -4.38
CA LYS A 6 -0.28 -18.33 -3.42
C LYS A 6 1.15 -18.02 -3.86
N ALA A 7 1.46 -18.21 -5.15
CA ALA A 7 2.79 -17.96 -5.68
C ALA A 7 3.17 -16.47 -5.63
N ILE A 8 2.26 -15.57 -6.03
CA ILE A 8 2.52 -14.12 -6.01
C ILE A 8 2.64 -13.60 -4.57
N ASN A 9 1.79 -14.03 -3.65
CA ASN A 9 1.89 -13.62 -2.24
C ASN A 9 3.25 -14.01 -1.64
N LYS A 10 3.70 -15.25 -1.92
CA LYS A 10 5.03 -15.71 -1.50
C LYS A 10 6.15 -14.89 -2.16
N ALA A 11 6.03 -14.60 -3.45
CA ALA A 11 7.03 -13.82 -4.17
C ALA A 11 7.13 -12.37 -3.65
N LEU A 12 6.01 -11.70 -3.42
CA LEU A 12 5.96 -10.36 -2.86
C LEU A 12 6.58 -10.33 -1.45
N GLN A 13 6.23 -11.28 -0.59
CA GLN A 13 6.79 -11.38 0.77
C GLN A 13 8.31 -11.59 0.79
N CYS A 14 8.85 -12.43 -0.10
CA CYS A 14 10.28 -12.78 -0.06
C CYS A 14 11.17 -11.89 -0.94
N ARG A 15 10.62 -11.28 -1.99
CA ARG A 15 11.41 -10.60 -3.04
C ARG A 15 11.21 -9.09 -3.06
N ALA A 16 10.03 -8.58 -2.70
CA ALA A 16 9.79 -7.14 -2.71
C ALA A 16 10.40 -6.49 -1.46
N LYS A 17 11.54 -5.83 -1.63
CA LYS A 17 12.24 -5.08 -0.58
C LYS A 17 12.27 -3.57 -0.81
N ASN A 18 11.77 -3.14 -1.97
CA ASN A 18 11.81 -1.74 -2.37
C ASN A 18 10.99 -0.88 -1.40
N LYS A 19 11.51 0.31 -1.08
CA LYS A 19 10.87 1.28 -0.20
C LYS A 19 10.56 2.53 -1.00
N THR A 20 9.28 2.88 -1.05
CA THR A 20 8.79 4.10 -1.69
C THR A 20 8.20 5.00 -0.60
N THR A 21 8.51 6.29 -0.66
CA THR A 21 7.93 7.32 0.21
C THR A 21 7.12 8.29 -0.65
N PHE A 22 6.19 9.01 -0.05
CA PHE A 22 5.45 10.05 -0.76
C PHE A 22 5.13 11.23 0.15
N LYS A 23 4.90 12.38 -0.47
CA LYS A 23 4.34 13.58 0.16
C LYS A 23 3.12 14.02 -0.64
N ALA A 24 2.19 14.68 0.01
CA ALA A 24 0.99 15.21 -0.63
C ALA A 24 0.70 16.62 -0.11
N ASP A 25 0.22 17.49 -0.99
CA ASP A 25 -0.24 18.83 -0.61
C ASP A 25 -1.54 18.77 0.19
N LYS A 26 -2.43 17.84 -0.16
CA LYS A 26 -3.74 17.69 0.50
C LYS A 26 -4.08 16.24 0.76
N LEU A 27 -4.58 15.97 1.96
CA LEU A 27 -5.20 14.70 2.34
C LEU A 27 -6.73 14.88 2.38
N LEU A 28 -7.44 14.32 1.39
CA LEU A 28 -8.90 14.41 1.27
C LEU A 28 -9.64 13.33 2.06
N THR A 29 -9.06 12.15 2.18
CA THR A 29 -9.65 11.03 2.92
C THR A 29 -8.56 10.35 3.72
N TYR A 30 -8.81 10.17 5.00
CA TYR A 30 -8.01 9.37 5.93
C TYR A 30 -8.96 8.53 6.76
N ARG A 31 -9.17 7.27 6.37
CA ARG A 31 -10.17 6.40 6.98
C ARG A 31 -9.61 5.03 7.26
N PHE A 32 -9.93 4.50 8.44
CA PHE A 32 -9.72 3.11 8.81
C PHE A 32 -11.06 2.49 9.20
N CYS A 33 -11.45 1.41 8.53
CA CYS A 33 -12.67 0.66 8.82
C CYS A 33 -12.46 -0.79 8.40
N ASP A 34 -12.97 -1.76 9.17
CA ASP A 34 -12.90 -3.20 8.86
C ASP A 34 -11.48 -3.69 8.52
N ASN A 35 -10.47 -3.20 9.25
CA ASN A 35 -9.05 -3.47 9.00
C ASN A 35 -8.54 -2.99 7.63
N VAL A 36 -9.23 -2.03 7.00
CA VAL A 36 -8.85 -1.43 5.72
C VAL A 36 -8.59 0.06 5.89
N TRP A 37 -7.38 0.47 5.54
CA TRP A 37 -7.02 1.87 5.36
C TRP A 37 -7.43 2.37 3.98
N THR A 38 -8.00 3.57 3.92
CA THR A 38 -8.28 4.30 2.69
C THR A 38 -7.72 5.71 2.80
N PHE A 39 -6.86 6.06 1.85
CA PHE A 39 -6.30 7.39 1.67
C PHE A 39 -6.75 7.94 0.31
N VAL A 40 -7.16 9.20 0.27
CA VAL A 40 -7.31 9.95 -0.98
C VAL A 40 -6.55 11.25 -0.81
N MET A 41 -5.65 11.55 -1.74
CA MET A 41 -4.72 12.69 -1.64
C MET A 41 -4.65 13.41 -2.99
N GLU A 42 -4.31 14.69 -2.94
CA GLU A 42 -4.04 15.53 -4.11
C GLU A 42 -2.65 16.16 -4.01
N GLY A 43 -2.03 16.40 -5.17
CA GLY A 43 -0.69 16.97 -5.26
C GLY A 43 0.37 16.05 -4.66
N VAL A 44 0.44 14.80 -5.14
CA VAL A 44 1.27 13.74 -4.55
C VAL A 44 2.60 13.58 -5.29
N GLU A 45 3.71 13.73 -4.58
CA GLU A 45 5.04 13.40 -5.07
C GLU A 45 5.49 12.06 -4.47
N PHE A 46 5.89 11.12 -5.33
CA PHE A 46 6.52 9.87 -4.90
C PHE A 46 8.03 9.97 -5.01
N ARG A 47 8.72 9.38 -4.03
CA ARG A 47 10.17 9.21 -4.01
C ARG A 47 10.50 7.74 -3.85
N ASP A 48 11.19 7.21 -4.84
CA ASP A 48 11.63 5.83 -4.89
C ASP A 48 13.10 5.80 -5.31
N ALA A 49 13.92 5.08 -4.54
CA ALA A 49 15.37 5.05 -4.73
C ALA A 49 15.80 4.27 -5.99
N THR A 50 14.94 3.36 -6.47
CA THR A 50 15.24 2.49 -7.62
C THR A 50 14.69 3.04 -8.92
N ARG A 51 13.64 3.85 -8.87
CA ARG A 51 12.99 4.44 -10.03
C ARG A 51 12.48 5.83 -9.70
N ALA A 52 13.01 6.85 -10.37
CA ALA A 52 12.42 8.19 -10.29
C ALA A 52 10.97 8.17 -10.80
N ILE A 53 10.06 8.77 -10.03
CA ILE A 53 8.70 9.08 -10.46
C ILE A 53 8.69 10.59 -10.67
N ASP A 54 8.65 11.00 -11.94
CA ASP A 54 8.75 12.40 -12.29
C ASP A 54 7.42 13.13 -12.07
N GLY A 55 7.52 14.33 -11.51
CA GLY A 55 6.41 15.26 -11.36
C GLY A 55 5.47 14.98 -10.19
N VAL A 56 4.52 15.90 -10.03
CA VAL A 56 3.43 15.82 -9.05
C VAL A 56 2.27 15.06 -9.69
N ILE A 57 1.73 14.08 -8.99
CA ILE A 57 0.52 13.35 -9.38
C ILE A 57 -0.70 14.06 -8.80
N ASP A 58 -1.62 14.49 -9.66
CA ASP A 58 -2.79 15.28 -9.28
C ASP A 58 -3.63 14.62 -8.18
N ARG A 59 -3.87 13.31 -8.29
CA ARG A 59 -4.70 12.57 -7.33
C ARG A 59 -4.29 11.11 -7.18
N VAL A 60 -4.23 10.65 -5.93
CA VAL A 60 -3.90 9.25 -5.59
C VAL A 60 -4.93 8.70 -4.61
N LYS A 61 -5.31 7.43 -4.79
CA LYS A 61 -6.07 6.64 -3.81
C LYS A 61 -5.25 5.43 -3.37
N ILE A 62 -5.02 5.29 -2.07
CA ILE A 62 -4.39 4.10 -1.49
C ILE A 62 -5.44 3.34 -0.69
N VAL A 63 -5.61 2.06 -0.99
CA VAL A 63 -6.41 1.13 -0.19
C VAL A 63 -5.48 0.01 0.27
N ALA A 64 -5.42 -0.23 1.57
CA ALA A 64 -4.51 -1.21 2.15
C ALA A 64 -5.18 -1.96 3.30
N CYS A 65 -5.07 -3.28 3.30
CA CYS A 65 -5.50 -4.11 4.42
C CYS A 65 -4.42 -4.14 5.50
N ASP A 66 -4.83 -4.09 6.76
CA ASP A 66 -3.94 -4.28 7.91
C ASP A 66 -3.51 -5.74 7.99
N GLY A 67 -2.20 -5.99 7.84
CA GLY A 67 -1.62 -7.33 7.90
C GLY A 67 -1.72 -8.01 9.26
N ARG A 68 -2.10 -7.28 10.33
CA ARG A 68 -2.24 -7.85 11.68
C ARG A 68 -3.48 -8.74 11.84
N ALA A 69 -4.51 -8.56 11.01
CA ALA A 69 -5.75 -9.34 11.13
C ALA A 69 -5.55 -10.86 10.95
N SER A 70 -4.54 -11.28 10.18
CA SER A 70 -4.23 -12.71 9.98
C SER A 70 -3.54 -13.36 11.18
N GLN A 71 -3.04 -12.59 12.15
CA GLN A 71 -2.41 -13.15 13.35
C GLN A 71 -3.43 -13.59 14.40
N GLN A 72 -4.66 -13.08 14.34
CA GLN A 72 -5.66 -13.32 15.39
C GLN A 72 -6.39 -14.65 15.24
N SER A 73 -6.30 -15.34 14.10
CA SER A 73 -6.91 -16.66 13.91
C SER A 73 -6.11 -17.83 14.49
N ASN A 74 -4.90 -17.59 15.03
CA ASN A 74 -4.12 -18.64 15.71
C ASN A 74 -4.32 -18.66 17.22
N VAL A 75 -5.37 -18.03 17.74
CA VAL A 75 -5.71 -18.05 19.18
C VAL A 75 -7.10 -18.67 19.39
N HIS A 76 -7.26 -19.95 19.03
CA HIS A 76 -8.00 -21.01 19.73
C HIS A 76 -8.07 -22.27 18.86
#